data_AF-A0AAU5KTX2-F1
#
_entry.id   AF-A0AAU5KTX2-F1
#
_cell.length_a   1.000
_cell.length_b   1.000
_cell.length_c   1.000
_cell.angle_alpha   90.00
_cell.angle_beta   90.00
_cell.angle_gamma   90.00
#
_symmetry.space_group_name_H-M   'P 1'
#
loop_
_entity.id
_entity.type
_entity.pdbx_description
1 polymer ?
#
loop_
_entity_poly.entity_id
_entity_poly.type
_entity_poly.pdbx_seq_one_letter_code
_entity_poly.pdbx_strand_id
1 'polypeptide(L)'
;MSGHPTTGSSERARAHRLGRQLRALREAHGLTRPELASAAGVPLRTLSRLETECVAQPGLFTVAALARALEVTVDELVAVAGPVPGLWSTGYEGRTIDSFVAALVDAGVDAVADVRLTPISRKPGFSKSRLSAALAEADISYLHLRSLGNPKDNRAPFWDGRVDEGLAAFAGVLAAEPARRELEELAELAVERSVAVLCFEQDESRCHRQAVLAELHQRTALPVAALT
;
A
#
# COMPACT_ATOMS: atom_id res chain seq x y z
N MET A 1 6.95 22.99 0.42
CA MET A 1 7.26 22.21 1.63
C MET A 1 7.25 20.75 1.24
N SER A 2 8.41 20.25 0.82
CA SER A 2 8.59 18.89 0.33
C SER A 2 8.59 17.96 1.55
N GLY A 3 7.47 17.29 1.77
CA GLY A 3 7.34 16.30 2.84
C GLY A 3 8.25 15.11 2.54
N HIS A 4 9.44 15.11 3.12
CA HIS A 4 10.22 13.88 3.23
C HIS A 4 9.34 12.81 3.93
N PRO A 5 9.33 11.55 3.46
CA PRO A 5 8.63 10.50 4.17
C PRO A 5 9.22 10.40 5.57
N THR A 6 8.35 10.43 6.59
CA THR A 6 8.76 10.20 7.97
C THR A 6 9.34 8.80 8.05
N THR A 7 10.63 8.72 8.40
CA THR A 7 11.43 7.50 8.50
C THR A 7 10.78 6.39 9.35
N GLY A 8 9.84 6.72 10.23
CA GLY A 8 9.17 5.76 11.12
C GLY A 8 8.03 4.92 10.53
N SER A 9 7.36 5.31 9.42
CA SER A 9 6.22 4.52 8.89
C SER A 9 6.68 3.34 8.04
N SER A 10 7.68 3.55 7.18
CA SER A 10 8.29 2.48 6.39
C SER A 10 8.99 1.44 7.26
N GLU A 11 9.54 1.86 8.40
CA GLU A 11 10.15 0.96 9.39
C GLU A 11 9.13 0.05 10.07
N ARG A 12 7.96 0.59 10.47
CA ARG A 12 6.89 -0.23 11.08
C ARG A 12 6.26 -1.20 10.09
N ALA A 13 6.01 -0.79 8.84
CA ALA A 13 5.53 -1.70 7.80
C ALA A 13 6.52 -2.85 7.51
N ARG A 14 7.84 -2.53 7.48
CA ARG A 14 8.91 -3.55 7.39
C ARG A 14 8.90 -4.48 8.60
N ALA A 15 8.70 -3.96 9.81
CA ALA A 15 8.60 -4.77 11.02
C ALA A 15 7.37 -5.70 11.01
N HIS A 16 6.21 -5.22 10.54
CA HIS A 16 5.01 -6.03 10.37
C HIS A 16 5.22 -7.19 9.40
N ARG A 17 5.82 -6.90 8.25
CA ARG A 17 6.13 -7.93 7.26
C ARG A 17 7.16 -8.94 7.77
N LEU A 18 8.20 -8.48 8.47
CA LEU A 18 9.16 -9.36 9.14
C LEU A 18 8.48 -10.27 10.16
N GLY A 19 7.57 -9.74 10.98
CA GLY A 19 6.79 -10.52 11.95
C GLY A 19 5.93 -11.60 11.30
N ARG A 20 5.22 -11.26 10.20
CA ARG A 20 4.44 -12.23 9.41
C ARG A 20 5.33 -13.31 8.80
N GLN A 21 6.47 -12.93 8.22
CA GLN A 21 7.41 -13.86 7.61
C GLN A 21 8.02 -14.81 8.63
N LEU A 22 8.43 -14.28 9.79
CA LEU A 22 8.96 -15.06 10.89
C LEU A 22 7.93 -16.10 11.37
N ARG A 23 6.67 -15.69 11.52
CA ARG A 23 5.56 -16.59 11.86
C ARG A 23 5.36 -17.66 10.80
N ALA A 24 5.32 -17.29 9.52
CA ALA A 24 5.09 -18.21 8.41
C ALA A 24 6.20 -19.26 8.31
N LEU A 25 7.47 -18.85 8.39
CA LEU A 25 8.62 -19.75 8.40
C LEU A 25 8.58 -20.68 9.62
N ARG A 26 8.30 -20.15 10.81
CA ARG A 26 8.17 -20.97 12.02
C ARG A 26 7.11 -22.07 11.85
N GLU A 27 5.94 -21.71 11.33
CA GLU A 27 4.83 -22.64 11.09
C GLU A 27 5.18 -23.67 9.99
N ALA A 28 5.87 -23.27 8.93
CA ALA A 28 6.35 -24.17 7.87
C ALA A 28 7.36 -25.21 8.37
N HIS A 29 8.18 -24.84 9.36
CA HIS A 29 9.11 -25.76 10.03
C HIS A 29 8.44 -26.60 11.15
N GLY A 30 7.12 -26.46 11.35
CA GLY A 30 6.38 -27.22 12.37
C GLY A 30 6.69 -26.82 13.81
N LEU A 31 7.30 -25.65 14.02
CA LEU A 31 7.74 -25.20 15.34
C LEU A 31 6.63 -24.38 16.04
N THR A 32 6.47 -24.61 17.33
CA THR A 32 5.74 -23.69 18.21
C THR A 32 6.60 -22.47 18.55
N ARG A 33 5.99 -21.37 19.00
CA ARG A 33 6.75 -20.20 19.48
C ARG A 33 7.76 -20.55 20.58
N PRO A 34 7.39 -21.30 21.64
CA PRO A 34 8.35 -21.69 22.66
C PRO A 34 9.55 -22.46 22.11
N GLU A 35 9.34 -23.37 21.16
CA GLU A 35 10.42 -24.15 20.54
C GLU A 35 11.37 -23.26 19.74
N LEU A 36 10.85 -22.37 18.88
CA LEU A 36 11.71 -21.43 18.14
C LEU A 36 12.45 -20.47 19.09
N ALA A 37 11.78 -19.93 20.10
CA ALA A 37 12.41 -19.02 21.07
C ALA A 37 13.57 -19.71 21.79
N SER A 38 13.38 -20.96 22.21
CA SER A 38 14.41 -21.78 22.83
C SER A 38 15.56 -22.06 21.87
N ALA A 39 15.28 -22.49 20.64
CA ALA A 39 16.30 -22.80 19.64
C ALA A 39 17.14 -21.57 19.24
N ALA A 40 16.51 -20.39 19.14
CA ALA A 40 17.19 -19.14 18.82
C ALA A 40 17.88 -18.48 20.03
N GLY A 41 17.67 -18.99 21.26
CA GLY A 41 18.20 -18.37 22.48
C GLY A 41 17.62 -16.99 22.75
N VAL A 42 16.39 -16.72 22.33
CA VAL A 42 15.70 -15.43 22.52
C VAL A 42 14.56 -15.58 23.53
N PRO A 43 14.27 -14.56 24.36
CA PRO A 43 13.14 -14.63 25.28
C PRO A 43 11.83 -14.86 24.52
N LEU A 44 10.98 -15.78 24.99
CA LEU A 44 9.66 -16.05 24.38
C LEU A 44 8.83 -14.77 24.21
N ARG A 45 8.89 -13.86 25.19
CA ARG A 45 8.24 -12.55 25.09
C ARG A 45 8.71 -11.74 23.89
N THR A 46 10.00 -11.80 23.55
CA THR A 46 10.57 -11.07 22.42
C THR A 46 10.05 -11.66 21.11
N LEU A 47 10.05 -12.98 20.98
CA LEU A 47 9.51 -13.66 19.80
C LEU A 47 8.00 -13.40 19.63
N SER A 48 7.22 -13.49 20.71
CA SER A 48 5.79 -13.16 20.68
C SER A 48 5.58 -11.74 20.18
N ARG A 49 6.30 -10.75 20.74
CA ARG A 49 6.20 -9.36 20.30
C ARG A 49 6.59 -9.18 18.84
N LEU A 50 7.61 -9.86 18.35
CA LEU A 50 7.99 -9.80 16.94
C LEU A 50 6.89 -10.33 16.02
N GLU A 51 6.23 -11.43 16.38
CA GLU A 51 5.17 -12.03 15.56
C GLU A 51 3.80 -11.36 15.71
N THR A 52 3.48 -10.75 16.85
CA THR A 52 2.13 -10.23 17.16
C THR A 52 2.03 -8.72 17.34
N GLU A 53 3.04 -8.10 17.95
CA GLU A 53 3.02 -6.67 18.29
C GLU A 53 3.93 -5.82 17.39
N CYS A 54 4.77 -6.48 16.58
CA CYS A 54 5.72 -5.91 15.63
C CYS A 54 6.70 -4.92 16.29
N VAL A 55 7.92 -5.38 16.57
CA VAL A 55 8.98 -4.51 17.09
C VAL A 55 9.57 -3.70 15.95
N ALA A 56 9.47 -2.37 16.00
CA ALA A 56 9.89 -1.48 14.90
C ALA A 56 11.33 -1.74 14.40
N GLN A 57 12.25 -2.13 15.29
CA GLN A 57 13.62 -2.52 14.94
C GLN A 57 14.14 -3.64 15.86
N PRO A 58 14.02 -4.93 15.48
CA PRO A 58 14.75 -5.98 16.17
C PRO A 58 16.25 -5.77 16.01
N GLY A 59 17.01 -6.02 17.08
CA GLY A 59 18.47 -5.97 17.01
C GLY A 59 19.02 -7.00 16.01
N LEU A 60 20.06 -6.63 15.27
CA LEU A 60 20.68 -7.49 14.25
C LEU A 60 20.99 -8.92 14.76
N PHE A 61 21.53 -9.04 15.98
CA PHE A 61 21.83 -10.34 16.58
C PHE A 61 20.59 -11.18 16.88
N THR A 62 19.45 -10.56 17.18
CA THR A 62 18.16 -11.25 17.36
C THR A 62 17.68 -11.79 16.02
N VAL A 63 17.71 -10.98 14.97
CA VAL A 63 17.33 -11.40 13.60
C VAL A 63 18.23 -12.55 13.13
N ALA A 64 19.54 -12.42 13.28
CA ALA A 64 20.50 -13.45 12.90
C ALA A 64 20.33 -14.76 13.70
N ALA A 65 19.98 -14.67 14.99
CA ALA A 65 19.72 -15.86 15.81
C ALA A 65 18.45 -16.61 15.37
N LEU A 66 17.39 -15.86 15.06
CA LEU A 66 16.14 -16.43 14.53
C LEU A 66 16.34 -17.07 13.15
N ALA A 67 17.07 -16.40 12.24
CA ALA A 67 17.38 -16.95 10.92
C ALA A 67 18.13 -18.29 11.03
N ARG A 68 19.17 -18.36 11.87
CA ARG A 68 19.91 -19.61 12.12
C ARG A 68 19.03 -20.72 12.69
N ALA A 69 18.15 -20.40 13.65
CA ALA A 69 17.28 -21.38 14.28
C ALA A 69 16.20 -21.92 13.32
N LEU A 70 15.85 -21.15 12.29
CA LEU A 70 14.96 -21.54 11.20
C LEU A 70 15.70 -22.15 10.02
N GLU A 71 17.02 -22.30 10.08
CA GLU A 71 17.84 -22.82 8.98
C GLU A 71 17.67 -22.03 7.65
N VAL A 72 17.42 -20.72 7.76
CA VAL A 72 17.33 -19.79 6.62
C VAL A 72 18.43 -18.74 6.69
N THR A 73 18.72 -18.11 5.57
CA THR A 73 19.58 -16.93 5.51
C THR A 73 18.88 -15.70 6.11
N VAL A 74 19.66 -14.72 6.56
CA VAL A 74 19.10 -13.44 7.01
C VAL A 74 18.34 -12.77 5.87
N ASP A 75 18.88 -12.83 4.65
CA ASP A 75 18.23 -12.31 3.45
C ASP A 75 16.86 -12.95 3.21
N GLU A 76 16.73 -14.28 3.29
CA GLU A 76 15.42 -14.96 3.17
C GLU A 76 14.43 -14.57 4.27
N LEU A 77 14.92 -14.37 5.50
CA LEU A 77 14.09 -13.94 6.62
C LEU A 77 13.57 -12.49 6.43
N VAL A 78 14.38 -11.61 5.83
CA VAL A 78 13.98 -10.21 5.57
C VAL A 78 13.46 -9.96 4.16
N ALA A 79 13.54 -10.93 3.25
CA ALA A 79 13.15 -10.78 1.85
C ALA A 79 11.68 -10.37 1.72
N VAL A 80 10.83 -10.93 2.57
CA VAL A 80 9.39 -10.64 2.62
C VAL A 80 9.09 -9.41 3.50
N ALA A 81 10.06 -8.96 4.30
CA ALA A 81 10.04 -7.62 4.91
C ALA A 81 10.35 -6.52 3.88
N GLY A 82 10.91 -6.89 2.74
CA GLY A 82 10.90 -6.08 1.54
C GLY A 82 9.46 -5.77 1.10
N PRO A 83 9.18 -4.56 0.60
CA PRO A 83 7.91 -4.30 -0.06
C PRO A 83 7.67 -5.30 -1.21
N VAL A 84 6.45 -5.85 -1.31
CA VAL A 84 6.03 -6.62 -2.49
C VAL A 84 5.45 -5.62 -3.49
N PRO A 85 6.09 -5.41 -4.65
CA PRO A 85 5.59 -4.49 -5.66
C PRO A 85 4.19 -4.91 -6.10
N GLY A 86 3.27 -3.95 -6.19
CA GLY A 86 1.90 -4.27 -6.57
C GLY A 86 1.02 -3.04 -6.67
N LEU A 87 0.03 -3.12 -7.55
CA LEU A 87 -0.96 -2.07 -7.74
C LEU A 87 -2.32 -2.55 -7.23
N TRP A 88 -2.96 -1.71 -6.43
CA TRP A 88 -4.33 -1.93 -5.97
C TRP A 88 -5.25 -0.85 -6.52
N SER A 89 -6.36 -1.28 -7.10
CA SER A 89 -7.49 -0.41 -7.42
C SER A 89 -8.38 -0.26 -6.20
N THR A 90 -8.63 0.96 -5.75
CA THR A 90 -9.51 1.17 -4.60
C THR A 90 -10.37 2.42 -4.70
N GLY A 91 -11.65 2.24 -4.35
CA GLY A 91 -12.65 3.28 -4.23
C GLY A 91 -13.25 3.26 -2.83
N TYR A 92 -13.49 4.45 -2.27
CA TYR A 92 -14.03 4.56 -0.91
C TYR A 92 -15.55 4.75 -0.84
N GLU A 93 -16.27 4.76 -1.96
CA GLU A 93 -17.72 4.66 -1.96
C GLU A 93 -18.19 3.42 -1.18
N GLY A 94 -19.32 3.52 -0.48
CA GLY A 94 -19.81 2.45 0.40
C GLY A 94 -19.04 2.16 1.71
N ARG A 95 -17.72 2.39 1.79
CA ARG A 95 -16.84 2.05 2.95
C ARG A 95 -16.75 3.07 4.10
N THR A 96 -16.66 2.66 5.36
CA THR A 96 -16.22 3.56 6.44
C THR A 96 -14.70 3.74 6.40
N ILE A 97 -14.15 4.78 7.06
CA ILE A 97 -12.70 4.97 7.14
C ILE A 97 -12.01 3.78 7.79
N ASP A 98 -12.58 3.25 8.87
CA ASP A 98 -12.02 2.10 9.59
C ASP A 98 -11.97 0.84 8.72
N SER A 99 -13.09 0.54 8.02
CA SER A 99 -13.14 -0.62 7.10
C SER A 99 -12.19 -0.48 5.91
N PHE A 100 -11.95 0.77 5.46
CA PHE A 100 -11.04 1.06 4.36
C PHE A 100 -9.58 0.88 4.77
N VAL A 101 -9.20 1.42 5.94
CA VAL A 101 -7.85 1.27 6.47
C VAL A 101 -7.55 -0.20 6.79
N ALA A 102 -8.49 -0.93 7.40
CA ALA A 102 -8.33 -2.35 7.66
C ALA A 102 -8.06 -3.16 6.37
N ALA A 103 -8.84 -2.92 5.31
CA ALA A 103 -8.64 -3.60 4.02
C ALA A 103 -7.26 -3.32 3.42
N LEU A 104 -6.74 -2.08 3.53
CA LEU A 104 -5.39 -1.74 3.05
C LEU A 104 -4.30 -2.47 3.84
N VAL A 105 -4.44 -2.56 5.17
CA VAL A 105 -3.51 -3.28 6.03
C VAL A 105 -3.50 -4.77 5.71
N ASP A 106 -4.68 -5.37 5.55
CA ASP A 106 -4.82 -6.79 5.20
C ASP A 106 -4.19 -7.10 3.84
N ALA A 107 -4.38 -6.19 2.87
CA ALA A 107 -3.74 -6.25 1.55
C ALA A 107 -2.23 -5.95 1.56
N GLY A 108 -1.68 -5.50 2.70
CA GLY A 108 -0.27 -5.13 2.82
C GLY A 108 0.12 -3.93 1.97
N VAL A 109 -0.78 -2.96 1.82
CA VAL A 109 -0.53 -1.71 1.10
C VAL A 109 0.41 -0.81 1.91
N ASP A 110 1.46 -0.31 1.27
CA ASP A 110 2.44 0.60 1.87
C ASP A 110 2.10 2.08 1.63
N ALA A 111 1.42 2.37 0.52
CA ALA A 111 1.08 3.73 0.12
C ALA A 111 -0.28 3.82 -0.57
N VAL A 112 -0.98 4.92 -0.33
CA VAL A 112 -2.19 5.32 -1.05
C VAL A 112 -1.86 6.51 -1.94
N ALA A 113 -2.02 6.32 -3.25
CA ALA A 113 -1.96 7.37 -4.25
C ALA A 113 -3.37 7.90 -4.52
N ASP A 114 -3.72 9.03 -3.91
CA ASP A 114 -4.97 9.72 -4.13
C ASP A 114 -4.95 10.48 -5.46
N VAL A 115 -5.71 9.97 -6.43
CA VAL A 115 -5.83 10.55 -7.77
C VAL A 115 -7.11 11.38 -7.91
N ARG A 116 -7.61 11.97 -6.82
CA ARG A 116 -8.70 12.96 -6.89
C ARG A 116 -8.13 14.32 -7.28
N LEU A 117 -8.77 15.00 -8.25
CA LEU A 117 -8.41 16.38 -8.61
C LEU A 117 -8.49 17.32 -7.40
N THR A 118 -9.46 17.08 -6.51
CA THR A 118 -9.59 17.79 -5.23
C THR A 118 -10.00 16.78 -4.16
N PRO A 119 -9.14 16.49 -3.16
CA PRO A 119 -9.37 15.47 -2.15
C PRO A 119 -10.26 15.98 -1.01
N ILE A 120 -11.40 16.58 -1.39
CA ILE A 120 -12.50 16.88 -0.48
C ILE A 120 -13.51 15.75 -0.56
N SER A 121 -14.12 15.43 0.57
CA SER A 121 -15.18 14.42 0.64
C SER A 121 -16.21 14.82 1.68
N ARG A 122 -17.49 14.60 1.35
CA ARG A 122 -18.59 14.67 2.31
C ARG A 122 -18.64 13.43 3.20
N LYS A 123 -17.97 12.35 2.79
CA LYS A 123 -17.94 11.11 3.53
C LYS A 123 -17.00 11.22 4.73
N PRO A 124 -17.46 10.92 5.95
CA PRO A 124 -16.63 11.02 7.15
C PRO A 124 -15.32 10.25 7.00
N GLY A 125 -14.21 10.88 7.43
CA GLY A 125 -12.87 10.29 7.35
C GLY A 125 -12.14 10.46 6.01
N PHE A 126 -12.81 10.76 4.91
CA PHE A 126 -12.19 10.77 3.56
C PHE A 126 -11.79 12.16 3.02
N SER A 127 -11.80 13.20 3.86
CA SER A 127 -11.11 14.46 3.52
C SER A 127 -9.61 14.25 3.57
N LYS A 128 -8.82 14.96 2.75
CA LYS A 128 -7.35 14.85 2.71
C LYS A 128 -6.70 14.74 4.09
N SER A 129 -7.03 15.69 4.99
CA SER A 129 -6.44 15.73 6.34
C SER A 129 -6.79 14.51 7.19
N ARG A 130 -8.06 14.09 7.20
CA ARG A 130 -8.53 12.95 8.00
C ARG A 130 -8.05 11.63 7.44
N LEU A 131 -8.09 11.47 6.11
CA LEU A 131 -7.60 10.28 5.45
C LEU A 131 -6.10 10.12 5.66
N SER A 132 -5.33 11.20 5.47
CA SER A 132 -3.89 11.19 5.72
C SER A 132 -3.54 10.86 7.17
N ALA A 133 -4.34 11.33 8.14
CA ALA A 133 -4.13 11.01 9.55
C ALA A 133 -4.43 9.52 9.84
N ALA A 134 -5.58 9.01 9.39
CA ALA A 134 -5.96 7.61 9.59
C ALA A 134 -4.98 6.63 8.91
N LEU A 135 -4.50 6.96 7.72
CA LEU A 135 -3.48 6.17 7.03
C LEU A 135 -2.14 6.22 7.78
N ALA A 136 -1.74 7.38 8.28
CA ALA A 136 -0.51 7.52 9.05
C ALA A 136 -0.55 6.73 10.38
N GLU A 137 -1.70 6.64 11.04
CA GLU A 137 -1.92 5.79 12.22
C GLU A 137 -1.73 4.30 11.90
N ALA A 138 -2.00 3.89 10.65
CA ALA A 138 -1.80 2.54 10.14
C ALA A 138 -0.48 2.36 9.36
N ASP A 139 0.44 3.33 9.43
CA ASP A 139 1.73 3.31 8.73
C ASP A 139 1.68 3.29 7.20
N ILE A 140 0.57 3.74 6.64
CA ILE A 140 0.37 3.84 5.19
C ILE A 140 0.70 5.25 4.74
N SER A 141 1.60 5.37 3.77
CA SER A 141 1.98 6.67 3.19
C SER A 141 0.83 7.23 2.36
N TYR A 142 0.58 8.54 2.43
CA TYR A 142 -0.44 9.20 1.61
C TYR A 142 0.22 10.16 0.62
N LEU A 143 -0.03 9.96 -0.68
CA LEU A 143 0.41 10.83 -1.76
C LEU A 143 -0.81 11.38 -2.48
N HIS A 144 -0.83 12.68 -2.75
CA HIS A 144 -1.90 13.30 -3.53
C HIS A 144 -1.36 13.73 -4.89
N LEU A 145 -1.77 13.01 -5.94
CA LEU A 145 -1.34 13.20 -7.32
C LEU A 145 -2.44 13.92 -8.08
N ARG A 146 -2.41 15.26 -7.97
CA ARG A 146 -3.50 16.11 -8.47
C ARG A 146 -3.61 16.05 -9.99
N SER A 147 -2.49 15.94 -10.69
CA SER A 147 -2.44 15.95 -12.14
C SER A 147 -3.05 14.67 -12.75
N LEU A 148 -3.18 13.62 -11.94
CA LEU A 148 -3.89 12.37 -12.28
C LEU A 148 -5.40 12.41 -11.95
N GLY A 149 -5.93 13.58 -11.60
CA GLY A 149 -7.33 13.74 -11.20
C GLY A 149 -8.27 14.11 -12.33
N ASN A 150 -9.44 13.45 -12.40
CA ASN A 150 -10.45 13.78 -13.42
C ASN A 150 -10.97 15.24 -13.30
N PRO A 151 -10.79 16.07 -14.35
CA PRO A 151 -11.36 17.40 -14.46
C PRO A 151 -12.88 17.43 -14.26
N LYS A 152 -13.44 18.58 -13.89
CA LYS A 152 -14.89 18.70 -13.59
C LYS A 152 -15.76 18.54 -14.83
N ASP A 153 -15.31 19.09 -15.94
CA ASP A 153 -15.93 19.02 -17.27
C ASP A 153 -15.94 17.59 -17.85
N ASN A 154 -15.04 16.71 -17.42
CA ASN A 154 -14.99 15.32 -17.84
C ASN A 154 -15.69 14.33 -16.85
N ARG A 155 -16.55 14.81 -15.95
CA ARG A 155 -17.27 13.93 -14.99
C ARG A 155 -18.56 13.36 -15.55
N ALA A 156 -19.30 14.16 -16.34
CA ALA A 156 -20.62 13.77 -16.85
C ALA A 156 -20.61 12.46 -17.65
N PRO A 157 -19.63 12.18 -18.54
CA PRO A 157 -19.62 10.93 -19.29
C PRO A 157 -19.60 9.67 -18.40
N PHE A 158 -18.86 9.69 -17.29
CA PHE A 158 -18.81 8.58 -16.34
C PHE A 158 -20.14 8.35 -15.60
N TRP A 159 -20.86 9.43 -15.28
CA TRP A 159 -22.18 9.35 -14.63
C TRP A 159 -23.27 8.88 -15.60
N ASP A 160 -23.21 9.32 -16.85
CA ASP A 160 -24.19 9.00 -17.90
C ASP A 160 -23.97 7.60 -18.52
N GLY A 161 -22.93 6.88 -18.10
CA GLY A 161 -22.56 5.57 -18.67
C GLY A 161 -21.83 5.65 -20.01
N ARG A 162 -21.46 6.84 -20.47
CA ARG A 162 -20.60 7.08 -21.64
C ARG A 162 -19.13 6.97 -21.26
N VAL A 163 -18.76 5.84 -20.66
CA VAL A 163 -17.42 5.64 -20.05
C VAL A 163 -16.30 5.81 -21.09
N ASP A 164 -16.45 5.24 -22.28
CA ASP A 164 -15.42 5.34 -23.34
C ASP A 164 -15.11 6.78 -23.75
N GLU A 165 -16.14 7.65 -23.81
CA GLU A 165 -15.98 9.08 -24.06
C GLU A 165 -15.21 9.75 -22.92
N GLY A 166 -15.55 9.42 -21.68
CA GLY A 166 -14.86 9.93 -20.49
C GLY A 166 -13.40 9.49 -20.42
N LEU A 167 -13.09 8.25 -20.78
CA LEU A 167 -11.74 7.71 -20.83
C LEU A 167 -10.93 8.36 -21.96
N ALA A 168 -11.51 8.54 -23.14
CA ALA A 168 -10.85 9.20 -24.28
C ALA A 168 -10.48 10.66 -23.96
N ALA A 169 -11.40 11.42 -23.35
CA ALA A 169 -11.11 12.78 -22.90
C ALA A 169 -10.06 12.80 -21.78
N PHE A 170 -10.11 11.84 -20.85
CA PHE A 170 -9.14 11.75 -19.76
C PHE A 170 -7.74 11.33 -20.23
N ALA A 171 -7.62 10.57 -21.31
CA ALA A 171 -6.32 10.25 -21.93
C ALA A 171 -5.56 11.53 -22.34
N GLY A 172 -6.28 12.56 -22.82
CA GLY A 172 -5.70 13.88 -23.09
C GLY A 172 -5.14 14.57 -21.83
N VAL A 173 -5.74 14.33 -20.67
CA VAL A 173 -5.24 14.82 -19.37
C VAL A 173 -3.95 14.10 -18.99
N LEU A 174 -3.91 12.77 -19.13
CA LEU A 174 -2.73 11.96 -18.82
C LEU A 174 -1.55 12.23 -19.76
N ALA A 175 -1.82 12.68 -20.99
CA ALA A 175 -0.79 13.06 -21.95
C ALA A 175 -0.06 14.38 -21.60
N ALA A 176 -0.63 15.21 -20.71
CA ALA A 176 -0.02 16.48 -20.31
C ALA A 176 1.23 16.26 -19.42
N GLU A 177 2.25 17.10 -19.59
CA GLU A 177 3.53 16.99 -18.87
C GLU A 177 3.41 16.82 -17.34
N PRO A 178 2.56 17.56 -16.60
CA PRO A 178 2.41 17.36 -15.16
C PRO A 178 1.90 15.95 -14.80
N ALA A 179 0.97 15.41 -15.59
CA ALA A 179 0.41 14.08 -15.36
C ALA A 179 1.43 12.99 -15.71
N ARG A 180 2.19 13.16 -16.80
CA ARG A 180 3.26 12.22 -17.19
C ARG A 180 4.33 12.08 -16.11
N ARG A 181 4.70 13.17 -15.43
CA ARG A 181 5.66 13.16 -14.31
C ARG A 181 5.10 12.43 -13.10
N GLU A 182 3.88 12.75 -12.68
CA GLU A 182 3.23 12.06 -11.55
C GLU A 182 3.01 10.56 -11.84
N LEU A 183 2.74 10.16 -13.09
CA LEU A 183 2.68 8.75 -13.50
C LEU A 183 4.04 8.06 -13.36
N GLU A 184 5.13 8.73 -13.73
CA GLU A 184 6.48 8.17 -13.61
C GLU A 184 6.88 7.99 -12.14
N GLU A 185 6.69 9.02 -11.32
CA GLU A 185 6.93 8.97 -9.87
C GLU A 185 6.11 7.86 -9.20
N LEU A 186 4.85 7.68 -9.63
CA LEU A 186 3.99 6.61 -9.12
C LEU A 186 4.43 5.22 -9.61
N ALA A 187 4.91 5.10 -10.85
CA ALA A 187 5.44 3.85 -11.39
C ALA A 187 6.71 3.41 -10.65
N GLU A 188 7.66 4.33 -10.43
CA GLU A 188 8.87 4.11 -9.63
C GLU A 188 8.50 3.68 -8.20
N LEU A 189 7.52 4.33 -7.58
CA LEU A 189 7.04 3.92 -6.26
C LEU A 189 6.41 2.53 -6.27
N ALA A 190 5.64 2.18 -7.30
CA ALA A 190 4.92 0.91 -7.39
C ALA A 190 5.84 -0.29 -7.64
N VAL A 191 6.97 -0.10 -8.34
CA VAL A 191 7.99 -1.16 -8.49
C VAL A 191 8.77 -1.40 -7.20
N GLU A 192 8.76 -0.44 -6.29
CA GLU A 192 9.36 -0.57 -4.97
C GLU A 192 8.37 -0.89 -3.87
N ARG A 193 7.05 -0.71 -4.04
CA ARG A 193 6.06 -0.76 -2.93
C ARG A 193 4.71 -1.27 -3.39
N SER A 194 3.92 -1.77 -2.44
CA SER A 194 2.50 -2.06 -2.67
C SER A 194 1.72 -0.74 -2.61
N VAL A 195 1.14 -0.30 -3.73
CA VAL A 195 0.48 1.01 -3.85
C VAL A 195 -0.99 0.86 -4.21
N ALA A 196 -1.87 1.47 -3.43
CA ALA A 196 -3.29 1.58 -3.74
C ALA A 196 -3.62 2.92 -4.40
N VAL A 197 -4.14 2.87 -5.63
CA VAL A 197 -4.61 4.04 -6.37
C VAL A 197 -6.06 4.31 -5.96
N LEU A 198 -6.30 5.48 -5.40
CA LEU A 198 -7.56 5.84 -4.75
C LEU A 198 -8.35 6.88 -5.55
N CYS A 199 -9.64 6.61 -5.75
CA CYS A 199 -10.63 7.63 -6.12
C CYS A 199 -11.93 7.46 -5.30
N PHE A 200 -12.99 8.22 -5.62
CA PHE A 200 -14.29 8.06 -4.94
C PHE A 200 -15.00 6.76 -5.33
N GLU A 201 -15.18 6.55 -6.64
CA GLU A 201 -15.98 5.50 -7.23
C GLU A 201 -15.47 4.10 -6.83
N GLN A 202 -16.39 3.24 -6.37
CA GLN A 202 -16.04 1.87 -6.01
C GLN A 202 -15.67 1.07 -7.26
N ASP A 203 -16.48 1.17 -8.31
CA ASP A 203 -16.31 0.44 -9.55
C ASP A 203 -15.25 1.11 -10.46
N GLU A 204 -14.08 0.48 -10.57
CA GLU A 204 -13.00 0.97 -11.44
C GLU A 204 -13.47 1.18 -12.89
N SER A 205 -14.31 0.26 -13.40
CA SER A 205 -14.76 0.27 -14.80
C SER A 205 -15.65 1.46 -15.16
N ARG A 206 -16.01 2.28 -14.17
CA ARG A 206 -16.87 3.45 -14.30
C ARG A 206 -16.19 4.75 -13.92
N CYS A 207 -14.86 4.77 -13.80
CA CYS A 207 -14.14 5.98 -13.43
C CYS A 207 -12.80 6.16 -14.14
N HIS A 208 -12.22 7.34 -13.97
CA HIS A 208 -10.92 7.71 -14.54
C HIS A 208 -9.75 6.87 -13.99
N ARG A 209 -9.93 6.23 -12.83
CA ARG A 209 -8.91 5.38 -12.20
C ARG A 209 -8.49 4.24 -13.13
N GLN A 210 -9.41 3.72 -13.95
CA GLN A 210 -9.12 2.70 -14.97
C GLN A 210 -7.98 3.14 -15.90
N ALA A 211 -8.03 4.37 -16.43
CA ALA A 211 -7.00 4.89 -17.33
C ALA A 211 -5.65 5.06 -16.61
N VAL A 212 -5.66 5.54 -15.35
CA VAL A 212 -4.43 5.68 -14.54
C VAL A 212 -3.79 4.30 -14.31
N LEU A 213 -4.57 3.31 -13.91
CA LEU A 213 -4.09 1.96 -13.65
C LEU A 213 -3.60 1.28 -14.94
N ALA A 214 -4.26 1.51 -16.07
CA ALA A 214 -3.82 1.01 -17.37
C ALA A 214 -2.43 1.58 -17.76
N GLU A 215 -2.21 2.88 -17.56
CA GLU A 215 -0.90 3.53 -17.79
C GLU A 215 0.19 2.95 -16.87
N LEU A 216 -0.12 2.77 -15.58
CA LEU A 216 0.82 2.21 -14.61
C LEU A 216 1.16 0.75 -14.95
N HIS A 217 0.17 -0.05 -15.30
CA HIS A 217 0.37 -1.43 -15.72
C HIS A 217 1.26 -1.51 -16.97
N GLN A 218 1.04 -0.66 -17.97
CA GLN A 218 1.88 -0.62 -19.18
C GLN A 218 3.34 -0.27 -18.87
N ARG A 219 3.59 0.62 -17.91
CA ARG A 219 4.96 1.05 -17.54
C ARG A 219 5.70 0.05 -16.67
N THR A 220 4.98 -0.64 -15.79
CA THR A 220 5.60 -1.46 -14.72
C THR A 220 5.43 -2.96 -14.94
N ALA A 221 4.49 -3.38 -15.80
CA ALA A 221 4.02 -4.75 -15.94
C ALA A 221 3.47 -5.37 -14.62
N LEU A 222 3.24 -4.56 -13.58
CA LEU A 222 2.72 -5.05 -12.31
C LEU A 222 1.23 -5.38 -12.42
N PRO A 223 0.76 -6.50 -11.84
CA PRO A 223 -0.65 -6.82 -11.82
C PRO A 223 -1.43 -5.78 -11.00
N VAL A 224 -2.66 -5.50 -11.44
CA VAL A 224 -3.61 -4.65 -10.73
C VAL A 224 -4.64 -5.55 -10.05
N ALA A 225 -4.71 -5.52 -8.72
CA ALA A 225 -5.71 -6.21 -7.94
C ALA A 225 -6.80 -5.25 -7.44
N ALA A 226 -8.03 -5.72 -7.29
CA ALA A 226 -9.09 -4.94 -6.65
C ALA A 226 -8.97 -5.07 -5.13
N LEU A 227 -9.03 -3.94 -4.41
CA LEU A 227 -9.13 -3.96 -2.95
C LEU A 227 -10.56 -4.30 -2.53
N THR A 228 -10.75 -5.48 -1.94
CA THR A 228 -12.04 -5.96 -1.41
C THR A 228 -12.33 -5.40 -0.04
#